data_AF-A6UY75-F1
#
_entry.id   AF-A6UY75-F1
#
_cell.length_a   1.000
_cell.length_b   1.000
_cell.length_c   1.000
_cell.angle_alpha   90.00
_cell.angle_beta   90.00
_cell.angle_gamma   90.00
#
_symmetry.space_group_name_H-M   'P 1'
#
loop_
_entity.id
_entity.type
_entity.pdbx_description
1 polymer ?
#
loop_
_entity_poly.entity_id
_entity_poly.type
_entity_poly.pdbx_seq_one_letter_code
_entity_poly.pdbx_strand_id
1 'polypeptide(L)'
;MTAARRKASPAPILTEWLSASQLCAKYQVCLTTLWRWAKTPGFPKAVRVGRVLRWDAGEVDAFLPKGLSADELCERYQISRATLWRWTKLPGFPVASGIGRMLRWEPQAVDAFLSRQRRAGTAPVQSA
;
A
#
# COMPACT_ATOMS: atom_id res chain seq x y z
N MET A 1 4.55 -8.22 28.53
CA MET A 1 5.80 -8.17 27.73
C MET A 1 5.43 -8.02 26.27
N THR A 2 5.43 -6.78 25.75
CA THR A 2 4.96 -6.46 24.39
C THR A 2 6.16 -6.53 23.44
N ALA A 3 6.18 -7.50 22.54
CA ALA A 3 7.30 -7.70 21.61
C ALA A 3 7.42 -6.52 20.63
N ALA A 4 8.60 -5.90 20.60
CA ALA A 4 8.94 -4.81 19.71
C ALA A 4 8.84 -5.25 18.24
N ARG A 5 8.02 -4.53 17.46
CA ARG A 5 7.85 -4.70 16.02
C ARG A 5 9.14 -4.30 15.31
N ARG A 6 10.01 -5.25 14.98
CA ARG A 6 11.19 -5.00 14.15
C ARG A 6 10.73 -4.57 12.75
N LYS A 7 10.93 -3.29 12.40
CA LYS A 7 10.84 -2.83 11.00
C LYS A 7 12.01 -3.48 10.25
N ALA A 8 11.74 -4.53 9.49
CA ALA A 8 12.75 -5.19 8.67
C ALA A 8 13.05 -4.34 7.43
N SER A 9 14.32 -4.00 7.25
CA SER A 9 14.85 -3.36 6.04
C SER A 9 14.57 -4.23 4.79
N PRO A 10 14.38 -3.63 3.60
CA PRO A 10 14.18 -4.38 2.37
C PRO A 10 15.51 -5.01 1.93
N ALA A 11 15.64 -6.32 2.11
CA ALA A 11 16.72 -7.14 1.57
C ALA A 11 16.57 -7.30 0.03
N PRO A 12 17.66 -7.54 -0.71
CA PRO A 12 17.68 -7.53 -2.17
C PRO A 12 16.75 -8.58 -2.78
N ILE A 13 16.26 -8.27 -3.99
CA ILE A 13 15.28 -9.04 -4.77
C ILE A 13 15.93 -10.34 -5.24
N LEU A 14 16.05 -11.32 -4.34
CA LEU A 14 16.20 -12.72 -4.74
C LEU A 14 14.81 -13.20 -5.15
N THR A 15 14.73 -13.82 -6.33
CA THR A 15 13.54 -14.50 -6.86
C THR A 15 13.21 -15.68 -5.96
N GLU A 16 12.64 -15.40 -4.79
CA GLU A 16 12.40 -16.36 -3.73
C GLU A 16 10.98 -16.93 -3.88
N TRP A 17 10.90 -18.25 -4.07
CA TRP A 17 9.63 -18.97 -4.10
C TRP A 17 9.12 -19.18 -2.68
N LEU A 18 8.18 -18.35 -2.26
CA LEU A 18 7.64 -18.35 -0.91
C LEU A 18 6.34 -19.15 -0.80
N SER A 19 6.21 -19.90 0.28
CA SER A 19 4.93 -20.54 0.66
C SER A 19 3.92 -19.52 1.17
N ALA A 20 2.64 -19.93 1.25
CA ALA A 20 1.56 -19.09 1.78
C ALA A 20 1.89 -18.48 3.15
N SER A 21 2.41 -19.30 4.08
CA SER A 21 2.77 -18.85 5.43
C SER A 21 3.92 -17.85 5.42
N GLN A 22 4.92 -18.04 4.56
CA GLN A 22 6.04 -17.11 4.43
C GLN A 22 5.60 -15.79 3.80
N LEU A 23 4.73 -15.81 2.78
CA LEU A 23 4.12 -14.59 2.22
C LEU A 23 3.29 -13.84 3.25
N CYS A 24 2.48 -14.57 4.03
CA CYS A 24 1.71 -13.99 5.12
C CYS A 24 2.61 -13.28 6.14
N ALA A 25 3.74 -13.90 6.51
CA ALA A 25 4.72 -13.29 7.41
C ALA A 25 5.42 -12.09 6.77
N LYS A 26 5.86 -12.19 5.51
CA LYS A 26 6.56 -11.12 4.79
C LYS A 26 5.68 -9.87 4.63
N TYR A 27 4.44 -10.05 4.19
CA TYR A 27 3.50 -8.96 3.95
C TYR A 27 2.62 -8.62 5.15
N GLN A 28 2.80 -9.32 6.28
CA GLN A 28 2.01 -9.15 7.50
C GLN A 28 0.49 -9.23 7.24
N VAL A 29 0.09 -10.19 6.41
CA VAL A 29 -1.31 -10.45 6.05
C VAL A 29 -1.75 -11.83 6.54
N CYS A 30 -3.06 -12.00 6.72
CA CYS A 30 -3.62 -13.31 7.02
C CYS A 30 -3.83 -14.15 5.75
N LEU A 31 -3.88 -15.48 5.94
CA LEU A 31 -4.03 -16.45 4.84
C LEU A 31 -5.28 -16.18 3.98
N THR A 32 -6.38 -15.76 4.61
CA THR A 32 -7.63 -15.42 3.92
C THR A 32 -7.48 -14.21 3.00
N THR A 33 -6.62 -13.25 3.34
CA THR A 33 -6.31 -12.10 2.49
C THR A 33 -5.48 -12.53 1.29
N LEU A 34 -4.46 -13.39 1.51
CA LEU A 34 -3.67 -13.96 0.42
C LEU A 34 -4.56 -14.73 -0.58
N TRP A 35 -5.52 -15.52 -0.09
CA TRP A 35 -6.46 -16.24 -0.95
C TRP A 35 -7.42 -15.32 -1.72
N ARG A 36 -7.78 -14.16 -1.17
CA ARG A 36 -8.54 -13.15 -1.90
C ARG A 36 -7.71 -12.54 -3.02
N TRP A 37 -6.43 -12.30 -2.78
CA TRP A 37 -5.51 -11.84 -3.84
C TRP A 37 -5.38 -12.89 -4.94
N ALA A 38 -5.23 -14.16 -4.59
CA ALA A 38 -5.16 -15.26 -5.54
C ALA A 38 -6.39 -15.39 -6.47
N LYS A 39 -7.54 -14.83 -6.07
CA LYS A 39 -8.76 -14.77 -6.88
C LYS A 39 -8.89 -13.48 -7.70
N THR A 40 -8.02 -12.51 -7.49
CA THR A 40 -8.05 -11.23 -8.18
C THR A 40 -7.37 -11.38 -9.55
N PRO A 41 -7.97 -10.88 -10.64
CA PRO A 41 -7.31 -10.91 -11.95
C PRO A 41 -5.98 -10.16 -11.92
N GLY A 42 -4.94 -10.77 -12.48
CA GLY A 42 -3.57 -10.22 -12.49
C GLY A 42 -2.68 -10.65 -11.33
N PHE A 43 -3.20 -11.36 -10.31
CA PHE A 43 -2.34 -11.93 -9.26
C PHE A 43 -1.49 -13.09 -9.81
N PRO A 44 -0.21 -13.22 -9.40
CA PRO A 44 0.65 -14.31 -9.85
C PRO A 44 0.07 -15.68 -9.56
N LYS A 45 0.23 -16.59 -10.53
CA LYS A 45 -0.27 -17.96 -10.41
C LYS A 45 0.59 -18.71 -9.41
N ALA A 46 -0.08 -19.37 -8.46
CA ALA A 46 0.59 -20.27 -7.53
C ALA A 46 1.15 -21.47 -8.29
N VAL A 47 2.40 -21.83 -8.02
CA VAL A 47 3.00 -23.09 -8.48
C VAL A 47 2.88 -24.11 -7.36
N ARG A 48 2.34 -25.29 -7.70
CA ARG A 48 2.23 -26.39 -6.75
C ARG A 48 3.53 -27.19 -6.74
N VAL A 49 4.21 -27.17 -5.60
CA VAL A 49 5.40 -27.99 -5.34
C VAL A 49 5.03 -29.02 -4.27
N GLY A 50 4.73 -30.24 -4.73
CA GLY A 50 4.20 -31.31 -3.87
C GLY A 50 2.82 -30.98 -3.29
N ARG A 51 2.74 -30.89 -1.95
CA ARG A 51 1.50 -30.54 -1.21
C ARG A 51 1.37 -29.05 -0.91
N VAL A 52 2.36 -28.23 -1.27
CA VAL A 52 2.43 -26.81 -0.89
C VAL A 52 2.33 -25.94 -2.14
N LEU A 53 1.55 -24.87 -2.04
CA LEU A 53 1.53 -23.81 -3.05
C LEU A 53 2.62 -22.78 -2.74
N ARG A 54 3.36 -22.40 -3.77
CA ARG A 54 4.41 -21.39 -3.71
C ARG A 54 4.11 -20.29 -4.72
N TRP A 55 4.48 -19.07 -4.38
CA TRP A 55 4.42 -17.92 -5.29
C TRP A 55 5.80 -17.31 -5.41
N ASP A 56 6.05 -16.72 -6.57
CA ASP A 56 7.22 -15.89 -6.77
C ASP A 56 7.08 -14.59 -5.97
N ALA A 57 7.99 -14.35 -5.04
CA ALA A 57 7.92 -13.16 -4.20
C ALA A 57 8.13 -11.87 -4.98
N GLY A 58 8.86 -11.91 -6.11
CA GLY A 58 9.08 -10.76 -6.98
C GLY A 58 7.83 -10.39 -7.78
N GLU A 59 7.12 -11.37 -8.33
CA GLU A 59 5.84 -11.13 -8.99
C GLU A 59 4.76 -10.66 -8.00
N VAL A 60 4.74 -11.21 -6.78
CA VAL A 60 3.82 -10.72 -5.74
C VAL A 60 4.17 -9.29 -5.35
N ASP A 61 5.45 -8.93 -5.24
CA ASP A 61 5.89 -7.56 -4.97
C ASP A 61 5.53 -6.60 -6.10
N ALA A 62 5.65 -7.04 -7.36
CA ALA A 62 5.25 -6.26 -8.53
C ALA A 62 3.73 -6.07 -8.62
N PHE A 63 2.96 -7.08 -8.23
CA PHE A 63 1.49 -6.99 -8.16
C PHE A 63 1.02 -6.08 -7.03
N LEU A 64 1.72 -6.10 -5.89
CA LEU A 64 1.36 -5.25 -4.77
C LEU A 64 1.61 -3.79 -5.14
N PRO A 65 0.61 -2.91 -4.98
CA PRO A 65 0.76 -1.53 -5.38
C PRO A 65 1.89 -0.88 -4.58
N LYS A 66 2.91 -0.40 -5.31
CA LYS A 66 4.02 0.39 -4.78
C LYS A 66 3.50 1.74 -4.31
N GLY A 67 3.02 1.79 -3.07
CA GLY A 67 2.46 3.00 -2.49
C GLY A 67 2.39 2.89 -0.98
N LEU A 68 2.22 4.04 -0.33
CA LEU A 68 2.10 4.14 1.11
C LEU A 68 0.70 3.70 1.54
N SER A 69 0.64 2.93 2.62
CA SER A 69 -0.62 2.64 3.31
C SER A 69 -1.25 3.90 3.88
N ALA A 70 -2.55 3.84 4.19
CA ALA A 70 -3.23 4.93 4.89
C ALA A 70 -2.49 5.35 6.17
N ASP A 71 -1.98 4.38 6.93
CA ASP A 71 -1.26 4.62 8.17
C ASP A 71 0.12 5.27 7.93
N GLU A 72 0.88 4.79 6.94
CA GLU A 72 2.17 5.41 6.57
C GLU A 72 2.01 6.82 5.99
N LEU A 73 0.90 7.09 5.27
CA LEU A 73 0.56 8.45 4.83
C LEU A 73 0.23 9.34 6.02
N CYS A 74 -0.57 8.84 6.97
CA CYS A 74 -0.90 9.59 8.17
C CYS A 74 0.37 9.93 8.97
N GLU A 75 1.30 8.98 9.11
CA GLU A 75 2.59 9.18 9.77
C GLU A 75 3.47 10.18 8.99
N ARG A 76 3.56 10.05 7.67
CA ARG A 76 4.40 10.93 6.84
C ARG A 76 3.91 12.38 6.79
N TYR A 77 2.60 12.57 6.61
CA TYR A 77 2.01 13.90 6.52
C TYR A 77 1.58 14.47 7.88
N GLN A 78 1.75 13.70 8.96
CA GLN A 78 1.33 14.06 10.32
C GLN A 78 -0.17 14.45 10.37
N ILE A 79 -1.00 13.67 9.68
CA ILE A 79 -2.45 13.89 9.60
C ILE A 79 -3.24 12.74 10.23
N SER A 80 -4.50 13.01 10.58
CA SER A 80 -5.43 11.97 11.00
C SER A 80 -5.98 11.18 9.81
N ARG A 81 -6.39 9.93 10.06
CA ARG A 81 -7.07 9.08 9.07
C ARG A 81 -8.39 9.69 8.58
N ALA A 82 -9.07 10.46 9.42
CA ALA A 82 -10.28 11.20 9.05
C ALA A 82 -9.97 12.31 8.04
N THR A 83 -8.86 13.02 8.22
CA THR A 83 -8.37 14.03 7.25
C THR A 83 -8.06 13.38 5.91
N LEU A 84 -7.34 12.24 5.91
CA LEU A 84 -7.08 11.48 4.70
C LEU A 84 -8.37 11.05 4.00
N TRP A 85 -9.36 10.55 4.75
CA TRP A 85 -10.67 10.18 4.19
C TRP A 85 -11.44 11.37 3.60
N ARG A 86 -11.31 12.57 4.18
CA ARG A 86 -11.89 13.77 3.58
C ARG A 86 -11.21 14.10 2.26
N TRP A 87 -9.88 13.96 2.18
CA TRP A 87 -9.15 14.18 0.94
C TRP A 87 -9.58 13.23 -0.18
N THR A 88 -9.87 11.96 0.13
CA THR A 88 -10.38 11.04 -0.91
C THR A 88 -11.73 11.44 -1.49
N LYS A 89 -12.48 12.32 -0.82
CA LYS A 89 -13.76 12.85 -1.32
C LYS A 89 -13.58 14.11 -2.18
N LEU A 90 -12.37 14.69 -2.19
CA LEU A 90 -12.09 15.88 -2.99
C LEU A 90 -11.87 15.50 -4.46
N PRO A 91 -12.42 16.29 -5.40
CA PRO A 91 -12.18 16.08 -6.82
C PRO A 91 -10.69 16.29 -7.13
N GLY A 92 -10.09 15.34 -7.85
CA GLY A 92 -8.67 15.38 -8.22
C GLY A 92 -7.71 14.77 -7.19
N PHE A 93 -8.20 14.18 -6.10
CA PHE A 93 -7.37 13.37 -5.21
C PHE A 93 -6.93 12.07 -5.91
N PRO A 94 -5.67 11.62 -5.75
CA PRO A 94 -5.18 10.40 -6.39
C PRO A 94 -6.03 9.18 -6.03
N VAL A 95 -6.38 8.43 -7.06
CA VAL A 95 -7.07 7.15 -6.90
C VAL A 95 -6.13 6.20 -6.16
N ALA A 96 -6.61 5.60 -5.08
CA ALA A 96 -5.85 4.58 -4.38
C ALA A 96 -5.65 3.37 -5.30
N SER A 97 -4.41 2.94 -5.45
CA SER A 97 -4.09 1.65 -6.06
C SER A 97 -4.18 0.60 -4.96
N GLY A 98 -5.17 -0.28 -5.03
CA GLY A 98 -5.39 -1.22 -3.94
C GLY A 98 -6.54 -2.17 -4.14
N ILE A 99 -6.48 -3.30 -3.44
CA ILE A 99 -7.50 -4.34 -3.47
C ILE A 99 -8.18 -4.38 -2.11
N GLY A 100 -9.49 -4.12 -2.11
CA GLY A 100 -10.30 -4.11 -0.89
C GLY A 100 -9.84 -3.06 0.11
N ARG A 101 -9.51 -3.50 1.34
CA ARG A 101 -9.08 -2.60 2.44
C ARG A 101 -7.63 -2.15 2.32
N MET A 102 -6.85 -2.72 1.39
CA MET A 102 -5.45 -2.39 1.21
C MET A 102 -5.29 -1.33 0.14
N LEU A 103 -5.82 -0.15 0.43
CA LEU A 103 -5.64 1.05 -0.37
C LEU A 103 -4.21 1.56 -0.16
N ARG A 104 -3.48 1.76 -1.26
CA ARG A 104 -2.17 2.40 -1.28
C ARG A 104 -2.23 3.64 -2.15
N TRP A 105 -1.52 4.68 -1.74
CA TRP A 105 -1.36 5.88 -2.57
C TRP A 105 0.10 6.12 -2.87
N GLU A 106 0.34 6.56 -4.10
CA GLU A 106 1.67 6.97 -4.51
C GLU A 106 1.99 8.35 -3.87
N PRO A 107 3.09 8.47 -3.09
CA PRO A 107 3.41 9.72 -2.41
C PRO A 107 3.54 10.90 -3.36
N GLN A 108 4.12 10.69 -4.56
CA GLN A 108 4.29 11.75 -5.55
C GLN A 108 2.94 12.31 -6.02
N ALA A 109 1.93 11.45 -6.21
CA ALA A 109 0.60 11.88 -6.61
C ALA A 109 -0.11 12.65 -5.47
N VAL A 110 0.09 12.24 -4.21
CA VAL A 110 -0.43 12.97 -3.04
C VAL A 110 0.27 14.33 -2.90
N ASP A 111 1.59 14.39 -3.07
CA ASP A 111 2.37 15.63 -3.02
C ASP A 111 1.97 16.61 -4.13
N ALA A 112 1.72 16.10 -5.35
CA ALA A 112 1.22 16.91 -6.46
C ALA A 112 -0.17 17.51 -6.16
N PHE A 113 -1.07 16.71 -5.57
CA PHE A 113 -2.38 17.17 -5.12
C PHE A 113 -2.26 18.28 -4.07
N LEU A 114 -1.45 18.08 -3.03
CA LEU A 114 -1.22 19.07 -1.98
C LEU A 114 -0.56 20.35 -2.51
N SER A 115 0.36 20.21 -3.47
CA SER A 115 1.00 21.34 -4.15
C SER A 115 -0.01 22.16 -4.94
N ARG A 116 -0.96 21.50 -5.63
CA ARG A 116 -2.07 22.16 -6.33
C ARG A 116 -3.01 22.87 -5.36
N GLN A 117 -3.33 22.24 -4.22
CA GLN A 117 -4.16 22.87 -3.18
C GLN A 117 -3.50 24.12 -2.59
N ARG A 118 -2.19 24.10 -2.35
CA ARG A 118 -1.44 25.30 -1.91
C ARG A 118 -1.53 26.43 -2.92
N ARG A 119 -1.39 26.14 -4.21
CA ARG A 119 -1.54 27.15 -5.29
C ARG A 119 -2.97 27.71 -5.37
N ALA A 120 -3.98 26.85 -5.24
CA ALA A 120 -5.38 27.27 -5.23
C ALA A 120 -5.76 28.06 -3.96
N GLY A 121 -5.11 27.76 -2.82
CA GLY A 121 -5.27 28.48 -1.55
C GLY A 121 -4.42 29.75 -1.43
N THR A 122 -3.62 30.10 -2.44
CA THR A 122 -2.87 31.36 -2.48
C THR A 122 -3.56 32.36 -3.40
N ALA A 123 -4.85 32.62 -3.15
CA ALA A 123 -5.39 33.94 -3.42
C ALA A 123 -5.25 34.72 -2.10
N PRO A 124 -4.34 35.71 -1.99
CA PRO A 124 -4.41 36.62 -0.87
C PRO A 124 -5.67 37.46 -1.06
N VAL A 125 -6.72 37.17 -0.30
CA VAL A 125 -7.66 38.22 0.10
C VAL A 125 -6.85 39.12 1.04
N GLN A 126 -6.11 40.06 0.44
CA GLN A 126 -5.70 41.26 1.15
C GLN A 126 -6.97 42.11 1.28
N SER A 127 -7.50 42.13 2.49
CA SER A 127 -8.43 43.15 2.93
C SER A 127 -7.72 44.51 2.91
N ALA A 128 -8.19 45.42 2.07
CA ALA A 128 -8.07 46.87 2.22
C ALA A 128 -9.18 47.52 1.40
#